data_AF-A0A3Q4HTK9-F1
#
_entry.id   AF-A0A3Q4HTK9-F1
#
_cell.length_a   1.000
_cell.length_b   1.000
_cell.length_c   1.000
_cell.angle_alpha   90.00
_cell.angle_beta   90.00
_cell.angle_gamma   90.00
#
_symmetry.space_group_name_H-M   'P 1'
#
loop_
_entity.id
_entity.type
_entity.pdbx_description
1 polymer ?
#
loop_
_entity_poly.entity_id
_entity_poly.type
_entity_poly.pdbx_seq_one_letter_code
_entity_poly.pdbx_strand_id
1 'polypeptide(L)' 'CSGVTLGDVDLRSRENNSAHRTREIDQKRLIVRRGQPFSITVQCNGSLPPKHHLDLVLHLGEYRLTRKEL' A
#
# COMPACT_ATOMS: atom_id res chain seq x y z
N CYS A 1 -29.08 2.43 2.41
CA CYS A 1 -27.73 2.98 2.12
C CYS A 1 -26.78 1.80 1.94
N SER A 2 -26.49 1.42 0.70
CA SER A 2 -25.55 0.33 0.40
C SER A 2 -24.13 0.88 0.52
N GLY A 3 -23.49 0.71 1.67
CA GLY A 3 -22.08 1.08 1.84
C GLY A 3 -21.17 0.15 1.05
N VAL A 4 -20.10 0.68 0.47
CA VAL A 4 -19.04 -0.15 -0.12
C VAL A 4 -18.16 -0.65 1.01
N THR A 5 -17.89 -1.95 1.04
CA THR A 5 -16.92 -2.53 1.96
C THR A 5 -15.69 -2.99 1.19
N LEU A 6 -14.52 -2.81 1.79
CA LEU A 6 -13.29 -3.39 1.25
C LEU A 6 -13.25 -4.87 1.63
N GLY A 7 -13.04 -5.72 0.63
CA GLY A 7 -12.86 -7.15 0.82
C GLY A 7 -11.39 -7.46 1.09
N ASP A 8 -10.69 -7.89 0.04
CA ASP A 8 -9.27 -8.23 0.08
C ASP A 8 -8.39 -7.16 -0.56
N VAL A 9 -7.11 -7.14 -0.17
CA VAL A 9 -6.09 -6.26 -0.74
C VAL A 9 -4.91 -7.10 -1.20
N ASP A 10 -4.67 -7.13 -2.51
CA ASP A 10 -3.50 -7.74 -3.11
C ASP A 10 -2.44 -6.66 -3.40
N LEU A 11 -1.32 -6.74 -2.69
CA LEU A 11 -0.17 -5.87 -2.88
C LEU A 11 0.64 -6.20 -4.14
N ARG A 12 0.28 -7.26 -4.86
CA ARG A 12 0.97 -7.74 -6.08
C ARG A 12 2.48 -7.86 -5.86
N SER A 13 2.86 -8.35 -4.67
CA SER A 13 4.24 -8.33 -4.18
C SER A 13 5.19 -9.03 -5.15
N ARG A 14 4.76 -10.12 -5.79
CA ARG A 14 5.59 -10.90 -6.72
C ARG A 14 5.95 -10.08 -7.97
N GLU A 15 4.96 -9.46 -8.60
CA GLU A 15 5.12 -8.65 -9.80
C GLU A 15 5.90 -7.38 -9.49
N ASN A 16 5.51 -6.69 -8.42
CA ASN A 16 6.16 -5.46 -7.99
C ASN A 16 7.63 -5.71 -7.63
N ASN A 17 7.94 -6.75 -6.85
CA ASN A 17 9.33 -7.03 -6.49
C ASN A 17 10.19 -7.44 -7.70
N SER A 18 9.58 -8.10 -8.69
CA SER A 18 10.27 -8.40 -9.95
C SER A 18 10.58 -7.11 -10.73
N ALA A 19 9.61 -6.20 -10.89
CA ALA A 19 9.79 -4.94 -11.59
C ALA A 19 10.79 -4.00 -10.89
N HIS A 20 10.81 -4.02 -9.56
CA HIS A 20 11.67 -3.19 -8.71
C HIS A 20 13.06 -3.81 -8.46
N ARG A 21 13.35 -4.99 -9.01
CA ARG A 21 14.62 -5.73 -8.80
C ARG A 21 14.91 -5.92 -7.31
N THR A 22 13.90 -6.41 -6.59
CA THR A 22 13.92 -6.68 -5.14
C THR A 22 13.41 -8.08 -4.80
N ARG A 23 13.07 -8.89 -5.81
CA ARG A 23 12.58 -10.28 -5.64
C ARG A 23 13.53 -11.19 -4.86
N GLU A 24 14.84 -10.97 -4.98
CA GLU A 24 15.85 -11.75 -4.24
C GLU A 24 15.92 -11.36 -2.75
N ILE A 25 15.41 -10.18 -2.38
CA ILE A 25 15.38 -9.69 -0.99
C ILE A 25 14.23 -10.35 -0.23
N ASP A 26 13.04 -10.34 -0.83
CA ASP A 26 11.84 -10.96 -0.28
C ASP A 26 10.85 -11.27 -1.41
N GLN A 27 10.13 -12.40 -1.29
CA GLN A 27 9.10 -12.81 -2.26
C GLN A 27 7.67 -12.70 -1.71
N LYS A 28 7.52 -12.48 -0.40
CA LYS A 28 6.25 -12.36 0.31
C LYS A 28 5.91 -10.90 0.59
N ARG A 29 6.87 -10.13 1.12
CA ARG A 29 6.69 -8.72 1.44
C ARG A 29 6.88 -7.84 0.22
N LEU A 30 6.10 -6.78 0.09
CA LEU A 30 6.27 -5.77 -0.95
C LEU A 30 7.52 -4.92 -0.64
N ILE A 31 8.53 -4.97 -1.51
CA ILE A 31 9.74 -4.16 -1.42
C ILE A 31 9.87 -3.34 -2.71
N VAL A 32 9.68 -2.03 -2.61
CA VAL A 32 9.73 -1.10 -3.76
C VAL A 32 10.88 -0.12 -3.66
N ARG A 33 11.27 0.44 -4.80
CA ARG A 33 12.25 1.51 -4.95
C ARG A 33 11.53 2.81 -5.28
N ARG A 34 11.94 3.89 -4.61
CA ARG A 34 11.39 5.23 -4.83
C ARG A 34 11.54 5.67 -6.30
N GLY A 35 10.61 6.48 -6.78
CA GLY A 35 10.63 7.00 -8.15
C GLY A 35 10.21 5.98 -9.22
N GLN A 36 9.85 4.76 -8.83
CA GLN A 36 9.27 3.74 -9.71
C GLN A 36 7.82 3.45 -9.31
N PRO A 37 6.88 3.40 -10.26
CA PRO A 37 5.50 3.06 -9.97
C PRO A 37 5.37 1.59 -9.54
N PHE A 38 4.32 1.30 -8.77
CA PHE A 38 3.95 -0.05 -8.36
C PHE A 38 2.42 -0.16 -8.33
N SER A 39 1.91 -1.40 -8.32
CA SER A 39 0.47 -1.65 -8.44
C SER A 39 -0.08 -2.32 -7.18
N ILE A 40 -1.25 -1.90 -6.72
CA ILE A 40 -2.05 -2.57 -5.69
C ILE A 40 -3.43 -2.86 -6.28
N THR A 41 -4.04 -3.97 -5.89
CA THR A 41 -5.42 -4.29 -6.23
C THR A 41 -6.26 -4.38 -4.97
N VAL A 42 -7.38 -3.66 -4.95
CA VAL A 42 -8.31 -3.65 -3.82
C VAL A 42 -9.65 -4.20 -4.31
N GLN A 43 -10.12 -5.27 -3.68
CA GLN A 43 -11.45 -5.81 -3.96
C GLN A 43 -12.49 -4.99 -3.19
N CYS A 44 -13.49 -4.50 -3.92
CA CYS A 44 -14.61 -3.79 -3.34
C CYS A 44 -15.85 -4.67 -3.42
N ASN A 45 -16.48 -4.92 -2.27
CA ASN A 45 -17.75 -5.61 -2.19
C ASN A 45 -18.87 -4.59 -2.44
N GLY A 46 -19.39 -4.59 -3.66
CA GLY A 46 -20.42 -3.67 -4.13
C GLY A 46 -19.90 -2.67 -5.16
N SER A 47 -20.82 -1.95 -5.79
CA SER A 47 -20.48 -0.93 -6.78
C SER A 47 -19.98 0.33 -6.08
N LEU A 48 -18.79 0.80 -6.46
CA LEU A 48 -18.29 2.10 -6.05
C LEU A 48 -19.18 3.19 -6.67
N PRO A 49 -19.86 4.03 -5.85
CA PRO A 49 -20.72 5.07 -6.38
C PRO A 49 -19.91 6.08 -7.22
N PRO A 50 -20.52 6.76 -8.20
CA PRO A 50 -19.85 7.84 -8.90
C PRO A 50 -19.32 8.89 -7.92
N LYS A 51 -18.10 9.40 -8.14
CA LYS A 51 -17.41 10.38 -7.27
C LYS A 51 -16.96 9.86 -5.89
N HIS A 52 -16.65 8.57 -5.77
CA HIS A 52 -15.94 8.06 -4.60
C HIS A 52 -14.49 8.58 -4.55
N HIS A 53 -13.92 8.62 -3.35
CA HIS A 53 -12.52 8.95 -3.13
C HIS A 53 -11.81 7.74 -2.50
N LEU A 54 -10.58 7.48 -2.92
CA LEU A 54 -9.73 6.42 -2.37
C LEU A 54 -8.37 7.01 -2.03
N ASP A 55 -8.04 6.99 -0.75
CA ASP A 55 -6.75 7.42 -0.22
C ASP A 55 -5.85 6.22 0.10
N LEU A 56 -4.58 6.31 -0.31
CA LEU A 56 -3.54 5.41 0.16
C LEU A 56 -2.68 6.15 1.20
N VAL A 57 -2.90 5.84 2.47
CA VAL A 57 -2.15 6.44 3.58
C VAL A 57 -1.03 5.52 4.01
N LEU A 58 0.21 6.03 3.98
CA LEU A 58 1.40 5.31 4.44
C LEU A 58 1.85 5.83 5.81
N HIS A 59 1.77 4.98 6.83
CA HIS A 59 2.30 5.29 8.17
C HIS A 59 3.73 4.77 8.29
N LEU A 60 4.68 5.65 8.66
CA LEU A 60 6.10 5.34 8.74
C LEU A 60 6.63 5.52 10.17
N GLY A 61 6.44 4.49 11.01
CA GLY A 61 6.94 4.47 12.39
C GLY A 61 6.45 5.62 13.29
N GLU A 62 6.74 5.53 14.58
CA GLU A 62 6.44 6.60 15.53
C GLU A 62 7.67 7.50 15.68
N TYR A 63 7.54 8.78 15.31
CA TYR A 63 8.61 9.76 15.53
C TYR A 63 8.64 10.16 17.01
N ARG A 64 9.33 9.40 17.85
CA ARG A 64 9.61 9.83 19.24
C ARG A 64 10.65 10.94 19.19
N LEU A 65 10.19 12.20 19.27
CA LEU A 65 11.05 13.32 19.65
C LEU A 65 11.52 13.09 21.08
N THR A 66 12.64 12.39 21.26
CA THR A 66 13.38 12.49 22.52
C THR A 66 13.99 13.88 22.56
N ARG A 67 13.42 14.73 23.43
CA ARG A 67 14.00 16.02 23.79
C ARG A 67 15.44 15.75 24.24
N LYS A 68 16.42 16.05 23.40
CA LYS A 68 17.79 16.21 23.89
C LYS A 68 17.76 17.48 24.75
N GLU A 69 18.05 17.31 26.02
CA GLU A 69 18.15 18.38 27.01
C GLU A 69 19.14 19.45 26.50
N LEU A 70 18.75 20.72 26.69
CA LEU A 70 19.59 21.91 26.52
C LEU A 70 20.45 22.09 27.77
#